data_AF-A0A2H0TMY9-F1
#
_entry.id   AF-A0A2H0TMY9-F1
#
_cell.length_a   1.000
_cell.length_b   1.000
_cell.length_c   1.000
_cell.angle_alpha   90.00
_cell.angle_beta   90.00
_cell.angle_gamma   90.00
#
_symmetry.space_group_name_H-M   'P 1'
#
loop_
_entity.id
_entity.type
_entity.pdbx_description
1 polymer ?
#
loop_
_entity_poly.entity_id
_entity_poly.type
_entity_poly.pdbx_seq_one_letter_code
_entity_poly.pdbx_strand_id
1 'polypeptide(L)'
;MLEKIKVFWKKIQEQEKPIILVIAFILVSAISFEIGLLQGQKWDRSPLIIEKSAVAQNQAQRPATSASASEAQKSAPEAQIAPTSTSDCAFVGSKNSDKYHLPTCRWAKQIKPENIVCFKSGEDASIKGYQPDKNCIK
;
A
#
# COMPACT_ATOMS: atom_id res chain seq x y z
N MET A 1 -21.51 -0.21 40.35
CA MET A 1 -20.35 0.06 39.46
C MET A 1 -19.41 1.11 40.02
N LEU A 2 -19.91 2.29 40.45
CA LEU A 2 -19.11 3.40 41.01
C LEU A 2 -18.03 3.00 42.03
N GLU A 3 -18.34 2.14 43.01
CA GLU A 3 -17.33 1.70 43.99
C GLU A 3 -16.14 0.95 43.38
N LYS A 4 -16.38 0.11 42.37
CA LYS A 4 -15.29 -0.58 41.64
C LYS A 4 -14.43 0.42 40.86
N ILE A 5 -15.05 1.48 40.32
CA ILE A 5 -14.36 2.57 39.61
C ILE A 5 -13.49 3.36 40.60
N LYS A 6 -13.99 3.72 41.78
CA LYS A 6 -13.21 4.40 42.83
C LYS A 6 -11.99 3.59 43.28
N VAL A 7 -12.17 2.29 43.52
CA VAL A 7 -11.07 1.38 43.91
C VAL A 7 -10.04 1.25 42.77
N PHE A 8 -10.49 1.19 41.52
CA PHE A 8 -9.60 1.16 40.35
C PHE A 8 -8.81 2.47 40.19
N TRP A 9 -9.47 3.62 40.34
CA TRP A 9 -8.82 4.94 40.32
C TRP A 9 -7.79 5.09 41.44
N LYS A 10 -8.11 4.67 42.67
CA LYS A 10 -7.16 4.70 43.80
C LYS A 10 -5.90 3.84 43.54
N LYS A 11 -6.04 2.76 42.77
CA LYS A 11 -4.95 1.85 42.37
C LYS A 11 -4.20 2.28 41.10
N ILE A 12 -4.70 3.28 40.38
CA ILE A 12 -4.00 4.00 39.29
C ILE A 12 -3.24 5.21 39.86
N GLN A 13 -3.83 5.87 40.86
CA GLN A 13 -3.07 6.42 41.98
C GLN A 13 -2.19 5.31 42.62
N GLU A 14 -1.23 5.64 43.49
CA GLU A 14 -0.24 4.68 44.06
C GLU A 14 0.77 4.07 43.03
N GLN A 15 0.40 3.77 41.78
CA GLN A 15 1.26 3.17 40.71
C GLN A 15 1.86 4.23 39.74
N GLU A 16 1.88 5.48 40.16
CA GLU A 16 1.51 6.61 39.29
C GLU A 16 2.48 6.92 38.14
N LYS A 17 3.77 7.04 38.43
CA LYS A 17 4.71 7.72 37.52
C LYS A 17 4.86 7.05 36.14
N PRO A 18 5.14 5.74 36.01
CA PRO A 18 5.28 5.11 34.70
C PRO A 18 3.94 4.94 33.98
N ILE A 19 2.86 4.58 34.70
CA ILE A 19 1.56 4.30 34.09
C ILE A 19 0.92 5.58 33.54
N ILE A 20 0.95 6.68 34.31
CA ILE A 20 0.41 7.97 33.85
C ILE A 20 1.22 8.51 32.66
N LEU A 21 2.54 8.35 32.64
CA LEU A 21 3.36 8.73 31.47
C LEU A 21 2.99 7.94 30.21
N VAL A 22 2.79 6.62 30.32
CA VAL A 22 2.37 5.78 29.18
C VAL A 22 0.97 6.16 28.69
N ILE A 23 0.01 6.37 29.60
CA ILE A 23 -1.35 6.79 29.23
C ILE A 23 -1.34 8.18 28.59
N ALA A 24 -0.58 9.14 29.15
CA ALA A 24 -0.45 10.47 28.58
C ALA A 24 0.19 10.44 27.18
N PHE A 25 1.23 9.63 26.97
CA PHE A 25 1.85 9.45 25.65
C PHE A 25 0.87 8.88 24.63
N ILE A 26 0.10 7.85 25.01
CA ILE A 26 -0.94 7.27 24.16
C ILE A 26 -2.00 8.32 23.79
N LEU A 27 -2.51 9.09 24.74
CA LEU A 27 -3.48 10.15 24.48
C LEU A 27 -2.95 11.24 23.53
N VAL A 28 -1.71 11.72 23.76
CA VAL A 28 -1.08 12.71 22.87
C VAL A 28 -0.89 12.15 21.45
N SER A 29 -0.51 10.87 21.33
CA SER A 29 -0.36 10.23 20.02
C SER A 29 -1.70 10.10 19.28
N ALA A 30 -2.79 9.73 19.97
CA ALA A 30 -4.11 9.59 19.38
C ALA A 30 -4.68 10.94 18.88
N ILE A 31 -4.57 11.99 19.68
CA ILE A 31 -5.00 13.35 19.30
C ILE A 31 -4.20 13.85 18.08
N SER A 32 -2.89 13.61 18.07
CA SER A 32 -2.02 13.99 16.95
C SER A 32 -2.36 13.22 15.66
N PHE A 33 -2.72 11.94 15.80
CA PHE A 33 -3.12 11.08 14.69
C PHE A 33 -4.47 11.50 14.08
N GLU A 34 -5.49 11.81 14.90
CA GLU A 34 -6.77 12.34 14.41
C GLU A 34 -6.60 13.67 13.67
N ILE A 35 -5.78 14.58 14.20
CA ILE A 35 -5.44 15.86 13.55
C ILE A 35 -4.70 15.61 12.22
N GLY A 36 -3.84 14.60 12.15
CA GLY A 36 -3.15 14.18 10.92
C GLY A 36 -4.11 13.65 9.85
N LEU A 37 -5.06 12.78 10.23
CA LEU A 37 -6.09 12.26 9.33
C LEU A 37 -6.99 13.37 8.78
N LEU A 38 -7.46 14.28 9.64
CA LEU A 38 -8.21 15.48 9.26
C LEU A 38 -7.42 16.42 8.33
N GLN A 39 -6.09 16.37 8.36
CA GLN A 39 -5.23 17.11 7.44
C GLN A 39 -5.02 16.40 6.10
N GLY A 40 -4.88 15.07 6.08
CA GLY A 40 -4.75 14.30 4.85
C GLY A 40 -6.01 14.33 3.98
N GLN A 41 -7.21 14.30 4.58
CA GLN A 41 -8.47 14.26 3.83
C GLN A 41 -8.76 15.55 3.05
N LYS A 42 -8.20 16.70 3.45
CA LYS A 42 -8.37 17.99 2.75
C LYS A 42 -7.30 18.26 1.67
N TRP A 43 -6.59 17.23 1.22
CA TRP A 43 -5.64 17.31 0.10
C TRP A 43 -6.31 17.05 -1.26
N ASP A 44 -7.51 17.61 -1.47
CA ASP A 44 -8.05 17.82 -2.83
C ASP A 44 -7.31 19.00 -3.47
N ARG A 45 -6.00 18.81 -3.70
CA ARG A 45 -5.25 19.69 -4.61
C ARG A 45 -5.64 19.26 -6.00
N SER A 46 -6.46 20.09 -6.65
CA SER A 46 -6.82 19.96 -8.06
C SER A 46 -5.56 19.58 -8.85
N PRO A 47 -5.57 18.46 -9.59
CA PRO A 47 -4.36 17.95 -10.21
C PRO A 47 -3.83 19.01 -11.17
N LEU A 48 -2.61 19.49 -10.90
CA LEU A 48 -1.89 20.35 -11.82
C LEU A 48 -1.60 19.52 -13.07
N ILE A 49 -2.48 19.66 -14.06
CA ILE A 49 -2.26 19.15 -15.41
C ILE A 49 -0.98 19.85 -15.89
N ILE A 50 0.10 19.10 -15.94
CA ILE A 50 1.30 19.52 -16.67
C ILE A 50 0.92 19.43 -18.15
N GLU A 51 0.23 20.45 -18.65
CA GLU A 51 0.30 20.77 -20.06
C GLU A 51 1.78 20.98 -20.35
N LYS A 52 2.36 20.00 -21.04
CA LYS A 52 3.65 20.14 -21.69
C LYS A 52 3.47 21.20 -22.77
N SER A 53 3.57 22.46 -22.36
CA SER A 53 3.58 23.62 -23.24
C SER A 53 4.72 23.40 -24.22
N ALA A 54 4.36 23.00 -25.43
CA ALA A 54 5.30 22.77 -26.49
C ALA A 54 5.90 24.14 -26.85
N VAL A 55 7.21 24.27 -26.66
CA VAL A 55 8.01 25.34 -27.28
C VAL A 55 7.98 25.11 -28.79
N ALA A 56 6.88 25.52 -29.41
CA ALA A 56 6.60 25.46 -30.84
C ALA A 56 5.36 26.29 -31.22
N GLN A 57 5.17 27.49 -30.64
CA GLN A 57 4.33 28.49 -31.30
C GLN A 57 5.11 29.09 -32.49
N ASN A 58 5.04 28.40 -33.63
CA ASN A 58 5.17 29.02 -34.94
C ASN A 58 3.89 28.70 -35.72
N GLN A 59 3.30 29.73 -36.32
CA GLN A 59 1.94 29.71 -36.86
C GLN A 59 1.88 29.06 -38.26
N ALA A 60 0.81 28.32 -38.57
CA ALA A 60 -0.08 28.59 -39.72
C ALA A 60 -1.18 27.52 -39.94
N GLN A 61 -2.33 27.98 -40.44
CA GLN A 61 -3.37 27.27 -41.22
C GLN A 61 -4.17 26.06 -40.63
N ARG A 62 -5.43 26.34 -40.26
CA ARG A 62 -6.65 25.51 -40.48
C ARG A 62 -7.28 25.90 -41.85
N PRO A 63 -8.39 25.27 -42.34
CA PRO A 63 -9.16 24.08 -41.88
C PRO A 63 -8.93 22.86 -42.82
N ALA A 64 -9.74 21.81 -43.02
CA ALA A 64 -11.07 21.32 -42.59
C ALA A 64 -11.05 19.75 -42.56
N THR A 65 -12.09 18.91 -42.35
CA THR A 65 -13.57 19.04 -42.26
C THR A 65 -14.13 17.95 -41.30
N SER A 66 -15.45 17.88 -41.11
CA SER A 66 -16.21 16.80 -40.44
C SER A 66 -16.31 15.49 -41.25
N ALA A 67 -16.22 14.32 -40.59
CA ALA A 67 -17.23 13.23 -40.66
C ALA A 67 -16.83 12.04 -39.76
N SER A 68 -17.83 11.32 -39.23
CA SER A 68 -17.66 10.11 -38.40
C SER A 68 -18.36 8.91 -39.05
N ALA A 69 -17.70 7.74 -39.10
CA ALA A 69 -18.28 6.39 -38.94
C ALA A 69 -17.23 5.29 -39.17
N SER A 70 -17.40 4.14 -38.47
CA SER A 70 -17.11 2.72 -38.83
C SER A 70 -16.27 2.39 -40.08
N GLU A 71 -15.44 1.34 -40.19
CA GLU A 71 -15.06 0.18 -39.34
C GLU A 71 -13.93 -0.61 -40.08
N ALA A 72 -13.34 -1.75 -39.69
CA ALA A 72 -13.40 -2.67 -38.53
C ALA A 72 -12.08 -3.51 -38.48
N GLN A 73 -12.03 -4.54 -37.62
CA GLN A 73 -11.05 -5.66 -37.56
C GLN A 73 -9.68 -5.32 -36.93
N LYS A 74 -9.06 -6.20 -36.11
CA LYS A 74 -9.31 -7.64 -35.96
C LYS A 74 -9.04 -8.20 -34.55
N SER A 75 -10.04 -8.90 -34.02
CA SER A 75 -9.98 -10.02 -33.05
C SER A 75 -9.41 -9.85 -31.63
N ALA A 76 -10.32 -9.81 -30.65
CA ALA A 76 -10.29 -10.77 -29.53
C ALA A 76 -10.87 -12.14 -30.02
N PRO A 77 -10.57 -13.26 -29.34
CA PRO A 77 -11.36 -13.73 -28.18
C PRO A 77 -10.46 -13.91 -26.94
N GLU A 78 -10.85 -13.48 -25.75
CA GLU A 78 -11.89 -14.02 -24.85
C GLU A 78 -11.38 -15.13 -23.90
N ALA A 79 -11.47 -14.80 -22.60
CA ALA A 79 -11.46 -15.65 -21.41
C ALA A 79 -10.58 -16.92 -21.37
N GLN A 80 -9.53 -16.87 -20.54
CA GLN A 80 -9.28 -18.00 -19.64
C GLN A 80 -8.72 -17.54 -18.29
N ILE A 81 -9.50 -17.81 -17.25
CA ILE A 81 -9.09 -17.68 -15.85
C ILE A 81 -8.17 -18.87 -15.54
N ALA A 82 -6.88 -18.63 -15.44
CA ALA A 82 -5.90 -19.60 -14.97
C ALA A 82 -4.94 -18.88 -14.01
N PRO A 83 -4.50 -19.52 -12.91
CA PRO A 83 -3.69 -18.84 -11.91
C PRO A 83 -2.34 -18.47 -12.51
N THR A 84 -1.92 -17.21 -12.37
CA THR A 84 -0.50 -16.86 -12.57
C THR A 84 0.29 -17.60 -11.49
N SER A 85 0.80 -18.76 -11.87
CA SER A 85 1.54 -19.65 -11.00
C SER A 85 2.75 -18.92 -10.45
N THR A 86 3.06 -19.19 -9.19
CA THR A 86 4.32 -18.78 -8.53
C THR A 86 5.52 -19.57 -9.07
N SER A 87 5.52 -19.92 -10.35
CA SER A 87 6.51 -20.75 -11.06
C SER A 87 7.75 -19.97 -11.47
N ASP A 88 7.59 -18.69 -11.77
CA ASP A 88 8.62 -17.87 -12.43
C ASP A 88 9.18 -16.75 -11.52
N CYS A 89 8.69 -16.67 -10.28
CA CYS A 89 9.17 -15.72 -9.28
C CYS A 89 10.21 -16.40 -8.38
N ALA A 90 11.49 -16.03 -8.54
CA ALA A 90 12.59 -16.60 -7.74
C ALA A 90 12.35 -16.47 -6.23
N PHE A 91 11.79 -15.33 -5.81
CA PHE A 91 11.33 -15.09 -4.44
C PHE A 91 9.94 -14.45 -4.44
N VAL A 92 9.17 -14.71 -3.39
CA VAL A 92 7.82 -14.18 -3.17
C VAL A 92 7.67 -13.62 -1.76
N GLY A 93 7.17 -12.39 -1.65
CA GLY A 93 6.80 -11.76 -0.39
C GLY A 93 5.31 -11.41 -0.36
N SER A 94 4.89 -10.79 0.74
CA SER A 94 3.50 -10.37 0.95
C SER A 94 3.43 -8.85 1.16
N LYS A 95 2.50 -8.15 0.51
CA LYS A 95 2.28 -6.71 0.71
C LYS A 95 1.96 -6.32 2.17
N ASN A 96 1.49 -7.27 2.98
CA ASN A 96 1.17 -7.05 4.41
C ASN A 96 2.35 -7.35 5.36
N SER A 97 3.51 -7.72 4.83
CA SER A 97 4.64 -8.19 5.66
C SER A 97 5.96 -8.03 4.94
N ASP A 98 6.92 -7.37 5.57
CA ASP A 98 8.28 -7.12 5.08
C ASP A 98 9.16 -8.39 5.13
N LYS A 99 8.62 -9.52 4.68
CA LYS A 99 9.26 -10.83 4.60
C LYS A 99 9.11 -11.40 3.21
N TYR A 100 10.21 -11.93 2.69
CA TYR A 100 10.21 -12.72 1.47
C TYR A 100 10.58 -14.17 1.77
N HIS A 101 10.04 -15.06 0.94
CA HIS A 101 10.12 -16.51 1.04
C HIS A 101 10.44 -17.08 -0.35
N LEU A 102 10.82 -18.36 -0.42
CA LEU A 102 10.85 -19.10 -1.68
C LEU A 102 9.42 -19.49 -2.12
N PRO A 103 9.11 -19.56 -3.43
CA PRO A 103 7.80 -19.98 -3.92
C PRO A 103 7.40 -21.41 -3.52
N THR A 104 8.40 -22.26 -3.24
CA THR A 104 8.23 -23.62 -2.74
C THR A 104 7.76 -23.68 -1.27
N CYS A 105 7.90 -22.59 -0.52
CA CYS A 105 7.75 -22.59 0.93
C CYS A 105 6.28 -22.59 1.38
N ARG A 106 5.99 -23.16 2.56
CA ARG A 106 4.59 -23.27 3.05
C ARG A 106 3.92 -21.91 3.22
N TRP A 107 4.63 -20.92 3.77
CA TRP A 107 4.09 -19.58 4.00
C TRP A 107 3.75 -18.86 2.69
N ALA A 108 4.54 -19.03 1.64
CA ALA A 108 4.26 -18.48 0.31
C ALA A 108 2.88 -18.92 -0.22
N LYS A 109 2.52 -20.20 -0.01
CA LYS A 109 1.21 -20.76 -0.42
C LYS A 109 0.02 -20.23 0.41
N GLN A 110 0.28 -19.60 1.55
CA GLN A 110 -0.75 -18.98 2.40
C GLN A 110 -0.96 -17.49 2.09
N ILE A 111 -0.10 -16.88 1.26
CA ILE A 111 -0.26 -15.49 0.83
C ILE A 111 -1.41 -15.44 -0.19
N LYS A 112 -2.40 -14.57 0.05
CA LYS A 112 -3.47 -14.30 -0.92
C LYS A 112 -2.86 -13.76 -2.22
N PRO A 113 -3.31 -14.19 -3.41
CA PRO A 113 -2.69 -13.78 -4.69
C PRO A 113 -2.65 -12.26 -4.89
N GLU A 114 -3.69 -11.54 -4.43
CA GLU A 114 -3.78 -10.08 -4.40
C GLU A 114 -2.59 -9.39 -3.68
N ASN A 115 -2.01 -10.09 -2.71
CA ASN A 115 -0.94 -9.61 -1.84
C ASN A 115 0.42 -10.23 -2.14
N ILE A 116 0.54 -11.14 -3.12
CA ILE A 116 1.85 -11.67 -3.54
C ILE A 116 2.66 -10.55 -4.21
N VAL A 117 3.93 -10.43 -3.82
CA VAL A 117 4.93 -9.59 -4.47
C VAL A 117 6.04 -10.49 -4.97
N CYS A 118 6.29 -10.51 -6.28
CA CYS A 118 7.38 -11.28 -6.87
C CYS A 118 8.67 -10.46 -6.94
N PHE A 119 9.80 -11.09 -6.58
CA PHE A 119 11.13 -10.51 -6.69
C PHE A 119 12.02 -11.39 -7.57
N LYS A 120 12.95 -10.76 -8.30
CA LYS A 120 13.91 -11.45 -9.17
C LYS A 120 15.11 -12.02 -8.40
N SER A 121 15.45 -11.42 -7.26
CA SER A 121 16.52 -11.88 -6.37
C SER A 121 16.25 -11.44 -4.93
N GLY A 122 16.95 -12.06 -3.97
CA GLY A 122 16.95 -11.65 -2.57
C GLY A 122 17.54 -10.24 -2.36
N GLU A 123 18.45 -9.77 -3.23
CA GLU A 123 18.92 -8.37 -3.17
C GLU A 123 17.81 -7.38 -3.55
N ASP A 124 17.02 -7.66 -4.60
CA ASP A 124 15.87 -6.83 -5.01
C ASP A 124 14.80 -6.75 -3.91
N ALA A 125 14.55 -7.88 -3.22
CA ALA A 125 13.70 -7.91 -2.04
C ALA A 125 14.27 -7.04 -0.89
N SER A 126 15.57 -7.17 -0.62
CA SER A 126 16.27 -6.42 0.44
C SER A 126 16.33 -4.92 0.19
N ILE A 127 16.56 -4.49 -1.06
CA ILE A 127 16.51 -3.07 -1.50
C ILE A 127 15.10 -2.50 -1.31
N LYS A 128 14.07 -3.31 -1.51
CA LYS A 128 12.66 -2.96 -1.25
C LYS A 128 12.25 -3.06 0.23
N GLY A 129 13.20 -3.32 1.13
CA GLY A 129 12.98 -3.40 2.59
C GLY A 129 12.51 -4.76 3.12
N TYR A 130 12.37 -5.78 2.27
CA TYR A 130 11.90 -7.11 2.68
C TYR A 130 13.05 -7.93 3.28
N GLN A 131 12.82 -8.51 4.45
CA GLN A 131 13.77 -9.38 5.15
C GLN A 131 13.63 -10.84 4.70
N PRO A 132 14.73 -11.62 4.65
CA PRO A 132 14.64 -13.05 4.40
C PRO A 132 13.93 -13.76 5.57
N ASP A 133 12.96 -14.61 5.27
CA ASP A 133 12.41 -15.53 6.27
C ASP A 133 13.39 -16.67 6.56
N LYS A 134 13.89 -16.70 7.81
CA LYS A 134 14.82 -17.72 8.35
C LYS A 134 14.29 -19.15 8.23
N ASN A 135 12.98 -19.32 8.08
CA ASN A 135 12.34 -20.63 7.94
C ASN A 135 12.24 -21.11 6.47
N CYS A 136 12.43 -20.22 5.49
CA CYS A 136 12.35 -20.52 4.06
C CYS A 136 13.65 -20.31 3.29
N ILE A 137 14.51 -19.42 3.78
CA ILE A 137 15.75 -18.99 3.14
C ILE A 137 16.85 -19.24 4.18
N LYS A 138 17.76 -20.15 3.85
CA LYS A 138 18.81 -20.66 4.73
C LYS A 138 20.12 -20.76 3.96
#